data_AF-A0A2P6RLX4-F1
#
_entry.id   AF-A0A2P6RLX4-F1
#
_cell.length_a   1.000
_cell.length_b   1.000
_cell.length_c   1.000
_cell.angle_alpha   90.00
_cell.angle_beta   90.00
_cell.angle_gamma   90.00
#
_symmetry.space_group_name_H-M   'P 1'
#
loop_
_entity.id
_entity.type
_entity.pdbx_description
1 polymer ?
#
loop_
_entity_poly.entity_id
_entity_poly.type
_entity_poly.pdbx_seq_one_letter_code
_entity_poly.pdbx_strand_id
1 'polypeptide(L)'
;MDSLMQAPFILFLIIIPLTILLGLVLSALLPQQKLSYPPGPKGLPIIGNMRIMDQLTHRGLAKLANLYSGILHLRMGFLHMVVVSSADVARQVLQVQDITFSNRPATVAIRYLTYDRADLAFAHYGPFWRQMRKLSIVKLFSRKRAESWESVRDEVDSAVRVVSARAGTAVNIGEVVFSMTKSIIYRAAFGSSSKEGQDEFIAIMREVSELFGAFNIADFFPWLGWLDPQGIKPRLVKSRKSLDKFIDNIIDDHIQNSKGEGDETDIVDDLLAFNRDQATGKESAILLTRDNIKAIILRSTVASTIEWAITELMRNPEELKKVQQELVDVVGFDRRLQESDVENLTYLKCALKETLRLHPPVPLLLHETAEDTEVSGYHIPKKSHVMINVWAIGRDKDFWDEPETFMPSRFLKEGMPDFKGSGNFDYIPFGSGRRSCPGMQLGRHMLELSVGHLLHCFTWELDNAGSGIDMTDVFGLTTPRASRLVAVPNKRVTMSL
;
A
#
# COMPACT_ATOMS: atom_id res chain seq x y z
N MET A 1 -29.74 2.59 47.60
CA MET A 1 -29.76 2.02 46.24
C MET A 1 -28.36 1.66 45.73
N ASP A 2 -27.29 1.97 46.49
CA ASP A 2 -25.90 1.74 46.07
C ASP A 2 -25.32 0.34 46.42
N SER A 3 -25.95 -0.42 47.32
CA SER A 3 -25.44 -1.74 47.73
C SER A 3 -25.79 -2.89 46.76
N LEU A 4 -26.86 -2.73 45.96
CA LEU A 4 -27.32 -3.76 45.02
C LEU A 4 -26.56 -3.76 43.69
N MET A 5 -25.88 -2.66 43.33
CA MET A 5 -25.00 -2.60 42.15
C MET A 5 -23.57 -3.07 42.42
N GLN A 6 -23.13 -3.18 43.68
CA GLN A 6 -21.78 -3.62 44.04
C GLN A 6 -21.61 -5.14 44.00
N ALA A 7 -22.63 -5.91 44.38
CA ALA A 7 -22.59 -7.37 44.38
C ALA A 7 -22.28 -8.01 43.01
N PRO A 8 -22.93 -7.62 41.89
CA PRO A 8 -22.58 -8.17 40.57
C PRO A 8 -21.18 -7.75 40.10
N PHE A 9 -20.70 -6.57 40.49
CA PHE A 9 -19.36 -6.10 40.14
C PHE A 9 -18.26 -6.89 40.86
N ILE A 10 -18.46 -7.20 42.15
CA ILE A 10 -17.55 -8.05 42.94
C ILE A 10 -17.55 -9.49 42.40
N LEU A 11 -18.71 -10.01 41.98
CA LEU A 11 -18.82 -11.33 41.36
C LEU A 11 -18.02 -11.41 40.05
N PHE A 12 -18.11 -10.36 39.22
CA PHE A 12 -17.32 -10.24 37.98
C PHE A 12 -15.82 -10.19 38.24
N LEU A 13 -15.38 -9.46 39.27
CA LEU A 13 -13.97 -9.33 39.65
C LEU A 13 -13.35 -10.65 40.14
N ILE A 14 -14.16 -11.60 40.63
CA ILE A 14 -13.68 -12.90 41.14
C ILE A 14 -13.82 -14.00 40.08
N ILE A 15 -14.93 -14.04 39.35
CA ILE A 15 -15.22 -15.11 38.38
C ILE A 15 -14.26 -15.04 37.18
N ILE A 16 -13.95 -13.84 36.68
CA ILE A 16 -13.04 -13.67 35.53
C ILE A 16 -11.63 -14.22 35.83
N PRO A 17 -10.94 -13.83 36.90
CA PRO A 17 -9.61 -14.38 37.18
C PRO A 17 -9.66 -15.87 37.52
N LEU A 18 -10.73 -16.36 38.16
CA LEU A 18 -10.86 -17.79 38.47
C LEU A 18 -11.08 -18.64 37.22
N THR A 19 -11.88 -18.17 36.26
CA THR A 19 -12.08 -18.85 34.96
C THR A 19 -10.84 -18.78 34.08
N ILE A 20 -10.10 -17.66 34.12
CA ILE A 20 -8.78 -17.54 33.49
C ILE A 20 -7.80 -18.55 34.10
N LEU A 21 -7.72 -18.61 35.44
CA LEU A 21 -6.82 -19.52 36.13
C LEU A 21 -7.16 -20.98 35.83
N LEU A 22 -8.45 -21.33 35.85
CA LEU A 22 -8.91 -22.67 35.49
C LEU A 22 -8.57 -23.00 34.03
N GLY A 23 -8.76 -22.07 33.09
CA GLY A 23 -8.37 -22.24 31.69
C GLY A 23 -6.87 -22.45 31.52
N LEU A 24 -6.03 -21.72 32.27
CA LEU A 24 -4.57 -21.88 32.26
C LEU A 24 -4.16 -23.25 32.79
N VAL A 25 -4.74 -23.68 33.91
CA VAL A 25 -4.48 -25.00 34.52
C VAL A 25 -4.90 -26.13 33.56
N LEU A 26 -6.11 -26.07 32.99
CA LEU A 26 -6.58 -27.07 32.03
C LEU A 26 -5.70 -27.10 30.77
N SER A 27 -5.24 -25.95 30.29
CA SER A 27 -4.35 -25.87 29.13
C SER A 27 -2.96 -26.47 29.37
N ALA A 28 -2.50 -26.44 30.63
CA ALA A 28 -1.23 -27.04 31.05
C ALA A 28 -1.35 -28.56 31.28
N LEU A 29 -2.56 -29.05 31.57
CA LEU A 29 -2.86 -30.47 31.79
C LEU A 29 -3.20 -31.22 30.50
N LEU A 30 -3.64 -30.53 29.45
CA LEU A 30 -3.92 -31.14 28.16
C LEU A 30 -2.62 -31.50 27.42
N PRO A 31 -2.46 -32.73 26.90
CA PRO A 31 -1.32 -33.09 26.08
C PRO A 31 -1.34 -32.27 24.79
N GLN A 32 -0.48 -31.25 24.71
CA GLN A 32 -0.29 -30.50 23.48
C GLN A 32 0.63 -31.30 22.55
N GLN A 33 0.15 -31.56 21.32
CA GLN A 33 1.06 -31.90 20.23
C GLN A 33 2.12 -30.78 20.17
N LYS A 34 3.40 -31.15 20.25
CA LYS A 34 4.51 -30.21 20.07
C LYS A 34 4.57 -29.82 18.59
N LEU A 35 3.69 -28.90 18.19
CA LEU A 35 3.79 -28.25 16.89
C LEU A 35 5.03 -27.36 16.91
N SER A 36 5.91 -27.56 15.93
CA SER A 36 7.11 -26.75 15.77
C SER A 36 6.74 -25.44 15.08
N TYR A 37 6.39 -24.42 15.86
CA TYR A 37 6.20 -23.06 15.34
C TYR A 37 7.55 -22.44 14.95
N PRO A 38 7.57 -21.44 14.05
CA PRO A 38 8.78 -20.67 13.81
C PRO A 38 9.35 -20.10 15.13
N PRO A 39 10.66 -19.88 15.22
CA PRO A 39 11.28 -19.32 16.43
C PRO A 39 10.73 -17.91 16.72
N GLY A 40 10.76 -17.48 17.97
CA GLY A 40 10.27 -16.14 18.31
C GLY A 40 10.32 -15.83 19.80
N PRO A 41 10.11 -14.56 20.17
CA PRO A 41 10.10 -14.15 21.56
C PRO A 41 8.98 -14.85 22.33
N LYS A 42 9.29 -15.31 23.56
CA LYS A 42 8.29 -15.96 24.41
C LYS A 42 7.20 -14.95 24.82
N GLY A 43 5.97 -15.26 24.43
CA GLY A 43 4.79 -14.48 24.82
C GLY A 43 4.35 -14.78 26.26
N LEU A 44 3.66 -13.82 26.88
CA LEU A 44 3.00 -14.01 28.16
C LEU A 44 1.68 -14.80 27.99
N PRO A 45 1.17 -15.44 29.05
CA PRO A 45 -0.15 -16.06 29.00
C PRO A 45 -1.23 -15.06 28.56
N ILE A 46 -2.17 -15.52 27.72
CA ILE A 46 -3.32 -14.78 27.17
C ILE A 46 -2.97 -13.64 26.21
N ILE A 47 -2.08 -12.72 26.59
CA ILE A 47 -1.75 -11.54 25.77
C ILE A 47 -0.63 -11.81 24.75
N GLY A 48 0.14 -12.88 24.94
CA GLY A 48 1.26 -13.22 24.07
C GLY A 48 2.33 -12.12 24.06
N ASN A 49 2.69 -11.66 22.87
CA ASN A 49 3.73 -10.69 22.57
C ASN A 49 3.23 -9.24 22.48
N MET A 50 2.03 -8.91 22.96
CA MET A 50 1.49 -7.54 22.87
C MET A 50 2.33 -6.45 23.55
N ARG A 51 3.32 -6.81 24.39
CA ARG A 51 4.28 -5.84 24.96
C ARG A 51 5.25 -5.24 23.94
N ILE A 52 5.43 -5.88 22.78
CA ILE A 52 6.30 -5.39 21.68
C ILE A 52 5.48 -4.84 20.52
N MET A 53 4.26 -4.39 20.79
CA MET A 53 3.32 -3.92 19.76
C MET A 53 3.80 -2.65 19.05
N ASP A 54 4.52 -1.80 19.76
CA ASP A 54 5.26 -0.65 19.22
C ASP A 54 6.35 -1.06 18.21
N GLN A 55 6.84 -2.30 18.29
CA GLN A 55 7.84 -2.85 17.37
C GLN A 55 7.23 -3.54 16.14
N LEU A 56 5.90 -3.59 16.00
CA LEU A 56 5.23 -4.17 14.81
C LEU A 56 5.29 -3.25 13.57
N THR A 57 6.37 -2.50 13.47
CA THR A 57 6.76 -1.74 12.28
C THR A 57 7.69 -2.58 11.42
N HIS A 58 7.85 -2.20 10.14
CA HIS A 58 8.79 -2.88 9.26
C HIS A 58 10.23 -2.91 9.80
N ARG A 59 10.69 -1.84 10.47
CA ARG A 59 12.03 -1.78 11.10
C ARG A 59 12.13 -2.60 12.38
N GLY A 60 11.12 -2.54 13.25
CA GLY A 60 11.10 -3.31 14.49
C GLY A 60 11.06 -4.81 14.21
N LEU A 61 10.21 -5.23 13.26
CA LEU A 61 10.14 -6.60 12.80
C LEU A 61 11.42 -7.06 12.09
N ALA A 62 12.10 -6.20 11.32
CA ALA A 62 13.40 -6.53 10.73
C ALA A 62 14.45 -6.81 11.81
N LYS A 63 14.52 -5.96 12.86
CA LYS A 63 15.42 -6.17 14.01
C LYS A 63 15.16 -7.49 14.71
N LEU A 64 13.89 -7.84 14.93
CA LEU A 64 13.50 -9.12 15.52
C LEU A 64 13.85 -10.29 14.60
N ALA A 65 13.56 -10.20 13.30
CA ALA A 65 13.84 -11.27 12.34
C ALA A 65 15.32 -11.64 12.25
N ASN A 66 16.22 -10.66 12.39
CA ASN A 66 17.66 -10.88 12.44
C ASN A 66 18.11 -11.74 13.64
N LEU A 67 17.35 -11.75 14.74
CA LEU A 67 17.63 -12.60 15.91
C LEU A 67 17.16 -14.05 15.72
N TYR A 68 16.26 -14.29 14.76
CA TYR A 68 15.54 -15.55 14.60
C TYR A 68 15.68 -16.16 13.19
N SER A 69 16.74 -15.81 12.46
CA SER A 69 17.07 -16.38 11.14
C SER A 69 16.01 -16.14 10.05
N GLY A 70 15.43 -14.93 10.00
CA GLY A 70 14.62 -14.47 8.87
C GLY A 70 13.16 -14.96 8.82
N ILE A 71 12.75 -15.90 9.67
CA ILE A 71 11.34 -16.25 9.92
C ILE A 71 11.07 -16.22 11.43
N LEU A 72 9.99 -15.56 11.85
CA LEU A 72 9.66 -15.49 13.27
C LEU A 72 8.16 -15.65 13.55
N HIS A 73 7.83 -16.22 14.70
CA HIS A 73 6.46 -16.36 15.20
C HIS A 73 6.19 -15.37 16.34
N LEU A 74 5.02 -14.73 16.29
CA LEU A 74 4.47 -13.91 17.36
C LEU A 74 3.04 -14.36 17.64
N ARG A 75 2.64 -14.25 18.90
CA ARG A 75 1.27 -14.43 19.34
C ARG A 75 0.71 -13.11 19.83
N MET A 76 -0.27 -12.52 19.17
CA MET A 76 -0.91 -11.28 19.63
C MET A 76 -2.29 -11.60 20.17
N GLY A 77 -2.40 -11.75 21.49
CA GLY A 77 -3.61 -12.32 22.09
C GLY A 77 -3.83 -13.77 21.59
N PHE A 78 -4.88 -13.95 20.81
CA PHE A 78 -5.26 -15.24 20.21
C PHE A 78 -4.81 -15.38 18.75
N LEU A 79 -4.26 -14.31 18.17
CA LEU A 79 -3.83 -14.27 16.79
C LEU A 79 -2.41 -14.83 16.64
N HIS A 80 -2.24 -15.79 15.74
CA HIS A 80 -0.93 -16.21 15.27
C HIS A 80 -0.44 -15.24 14.19
N MET A 81 0.76 -14.71 14.37
CA MET A 81 1.44 -13.90 13.37
C MET A 81 2.79 -14.52 13.04
N VAL A 82 3.13 -14.53 11.75
CA VAL A 82 4.41 -15.01 11.24
C VAL A 82 5.02 -13.89 10.42
N VAL A 83 6.27 -13.54 10.70
CA VAL A 83 7.00 -12.55 9.89
C VAL A 83 8.05 -13.26 9.07
N VAL A 84 8.11 -12.89 7.80
CA VAL A 84 9.02 -13.43 6.80
C VAL A 84 9.90 -12.30 6.29
N SER A 85 11.20 -12.41 6.47
CA SER A 85 12.17 -11.36 6.13
C SER A 85 13.28 -11.83 5.18
N SER A 86 13.26 -13.08 4.72
CA SER A 86 14.19 -13.61 3.72
C SER A 86 13.50 -13.90 2.39
N ALA A 87 14.24 -13.75 1.30
CA ALA A 87 13.75 -13.97 -0.06
C ALA A 87 13.27 -15.42 -0.28
N ASP A 88 14.01 -16.41 0.22
CA ASP A 88 13.67 -17.83 0.06
C ASP A 88 12.35 -18.21 0.73
N VAL A 89 12.12 -17.70 1.95
CA VAL A 89 10.87 -17.96 2.68
C VAL A 89 9.73 -17.18 2.03
N ALA A 90 9.97 -15.95 1.55
CA ALA A 90 8.99 -15.18 0.80
C ALA A 90 8.57 -15.91 -0.48
N ARG A 91 9.50 -16.58 -1.18
CA ARG A 91 9.21 -17.43 -2.34
C ARG A 91 8.31 -18.62 -1.99
N GLN A 92 8.58 -19.30 -0.89
CA GLN A 92 7.73 -20.40 -0.42
C GLN A 92 6.28 -19.93 -0.19
N VAL A 93 6.12 -18.77 0.45
CA VAL A 93 4.80 -18.19 0.77
C VAL A 93 4.07 -17.66 -0.46
N LEU A 94 4.75 -16.88 -1.31
CA LEU A 94 4.10 -16.12 -2.40
C LEU A 94 4.00 -16.88 -3.72
N GLN A 95 4.84 -17.89 -3.95
CA GLN A 95 4.89 -18.62 -5.21
C GLN A 95 4.58 -20.10 -5.03
N VAL A 96 5.29 -20.79 -4.13
CA VAL A 96 5.15 -22.25 -3.98
C VAL A 96 3.78 -22.61 -3.40
N GLN A 97 3.34 -21.88 -2.37
CA GLN A 97 2.08 -22.11 -1.68
C GLN A 97 1.09 -20.96 -1.90
N ASP A 98 1.10 -20.38 -3.11
CA ASP A 98 0.43 -19.13 -3.40
C ASP A 98 -1.08 -19.13 -3.06
N ILE A 99 -1.79 -20.25 -3.27
CA ILE A 99 -3.22 -20.40 -2.94
C ILE A 99 -3.44 -20.33 -1.42
N THR A 100 -2.65 -21.08 -0.65
CA THR A 100 -2.78 -21.19 0.81
C THR A 100 -2.60 -19.84 1.50
N PHE A 101 -1.66 -19.02 1.01
CA PHE A 101 -1.39 -17.69 1.56
C PHE A 101 -2.11 -16.57 0.81
N SER A 102 -3.01 -16.87 -0.13
CA SER A 102 -3.68 -15.83 -0.90
C SER A 102 -4.85 -15.17 -0.17
N ASN A 103 -5.21 -15.54 1.07
CA ASN A 103 -6.18 -14.73 1.83
C ASN A 103 -5.52 -13.48 2.40
N ARG A 104 -6.35 -12.55 2.88
CA ARG A 104 -5.91 -11.27 3.42
C ARG A 104 -6.52 -11.06 4.79
N PRO A 105 -5.73 -10.66 5.79
CA PRO A 105 -6.28 -10.28 7.07
C PRO A 105 -7.07 -8.99 6.90
N ALA A 106 -8.13 -8.84 7.70
CA ALA A 106 -8.88 -7.58 7.78
C ALA A 106 -9.18 -7.26 9.24
N THR A 107 -8.78 -6.06 9.65
CA THR A 107 -9.20 -5.47 10.92
C THR A 107 -10.70 -5.18 10.89
N VAL A 108 -11.27 -4.89 12.07
CA VAL A 108 -12.65 -4.42 12.21
C VAL A 108 -12.90 -3.20 11.31
N ALA A 109 -11.94 -2.27 11.24
CA ALA A 109 -12.02 -1.07 10.42
C ALA A 109 -12.07 -1.42 8.92
N ILE A 110 -11.14 -2.25 8.45
CA ILE A 110 -11.09 -2.70 7.06
C ILE A 110 -12.40 -3.40 6.69
N ARG A 111 -12.81 -4.40 7.48
CA ARG A 111 -14.04 -5.17 7.22
C ARG A 111 -15.27 -4.27 7.13
N TYR A 112 -15.39 -3.27 8.01
CA TYR A 112 -16.55 -2.39 8.02
C TYR A 112 -16.58 -1.41 6.83
N LEU A 113 -15.43 -0.79 6.51
CA LEU A 113 -15.33 0.24 5.47
C LEU A 113 -15.24 -0.34 4.04
N THR A 114 -14.88 -1.62 3.91
CA THR A 114 -14.81 -2.33 2.61
C THR A 114 -16.00 -3.26 2.38
N TYR A 115 -17.13 -3.04 3.07
CA TYR A 115 -18.37 -3.80 2.89
C TYR A 115 -18.15 -5.33 3.04
N ASP A 116 -17.46 -5.71 4.11
CA ASP A 116 -17.05 -7.10 4.38
C ASP A 116 -16.11 -7.70 3.31
N ARG A 117 -15.05 -6.95 2.97
CA ARG A 117 -14.02 -7.36 2.01
C ARG A 117 -14.56 -7.52 0.58
N ALA A 118 -15.45 -6.62 0.18
CA ALA A 118 -16.01 -6.50 -1.16
C ALA A 118 -15.07 -5.79 -2.16
N ASP A 119 -13.85 -5.44 -1.73
CA ASP A 119 -12.80 -4.80 -2.54
C ASP A 119 -11.81 -5.81 -3.15
N LEU A 120 -10.87 -5.32 -3.96
CA LEU A 120 -9.83 -6.17 -4.57
C LEU A 120 -8.65 -6.48 -3.61
N ALA A 121 -8.33 -5.58 -2.69
CA ALA A 121 -7.14 -5.63 -1.86
C ALA A 121 -7.28 -6.60 -0.68
N PHE A 122 -8.45 -6.68 -0.03
CA PHE A 122 -8.72 -7.48 1.16
C PHE A 122 -9.68 -8.66 0.94
N ALA A 123 -10.35 -8.77 -0.21
CA ALA A 123 -11.15 -9.95 -0.54
C ALA A 123 -10.33 -11.24 -0.44
N HIS A 124 -10.94 -12.29 0.10
CA HIS A 124 -10.37 -13.63 0.11
C HIS A 124 -10.18 -14.19 -1.29
N TYR A 125 -9.24 -15.12 -1.42
CA TYR A 125 -9.01 -15.76 -2.69
C TYR A 125 -10.22 -16.63 -3.05
N GLY A 126 -10.73 -16.45 -4.26
CA GLY A 126 -11.92 -17.14 -4.71
C GLY A 126 -12.42 -16.59 -6.04
N PRO A 127 -13.57 -17.10 -6.53
CA PRO A 127 -14.16 -16.66 -7.81
C PRO A 127 -14.35 -15.14 -7.89
N PHE A 128 -14.90 -14.53 -6.84
CA PHE A 128 -15.10 -13.08 -6.74
C PHE A 128 -13.79 -12.31 -6.95
N TRP A 129 -12.77 -12.60 -6.14
CA TRP A 129 -11.50 -11.89 -6.24
C TRP A 129 -10.82 -12.10 -7.59
N ARG A 130 -10.89 -13.30 -8.19
CA ARG A 130 -10.33 -13.57 -9.52
C ARG A 130 -11.00 -12.73 -10.60
N GLN A 131 -12.32 -12.60 -10.53
CA GLN A 131 -13.10 -11.77 -11.44
C GLN A 131 -12.76 -10.29 -11.24
N MET A 132 -12.74 -9.81 -10.00
CA MET A 132 -12.34 -8.44 -9.66
C MET A 132 -10.94 -8.11 -10.16
N ARG A 133 -9.98 -9.02 -9.99
CA ARG A 133 -8.61 -8.85 -10.48
C ARG A 133 -8.57 -8.75 -11.99
N LYS A 134 -9.26 -9.66 -12.70
CA LYS A 134 -9.34 -9.65 -14.16
C LYS A 134 -9.94 -8.34 -14.67
N LEU A 135 -11.06 -7.93 -14.08
CA LEU A 135 -11.72 -6.68 -14.41
C LEU A 135 -10.79 -5.48 -14.18
N SER A 136 -10.12 -5.45 -13.02
CA SER A 136 -9.19 -4.37 -12.68
C SER A 136 -8.03 -4.24 -13.66
N ILE A 137 -7.42 -5.36 -14.04
CA ILE A 137 -6.31 -5.37 -14.99
C ILE A 137 -6.77 -4.96 -16.40
N VAL A 138 -7.92 -5.46 -16.84
CA VAL A 138 -8.40 -5.24 -18.22
C VAL A 138 -9.04 -3.87 -18.41
N LYS A 139 -9.82 -3.41 -17.42
CA LYS A 139 -10.64 -2.19 -17.52
C LYS A 139 -10.07 -1.00 -16.76
N LEU A 140 -9.36 -1.20 -15.66
CA LEU A 140 -8.90 -0.07 -14.81
C LEU A 140 -7.44 0.28 -15.06
N PHE A 141 -6.57 -0.72 -15.24
CA PHE A 141 -5.11 -0.52 -15.31
C PHE A 141 -4.51 -0.81 -16.70
N SER A 142 -5.34 -1.10 -17.70
CA SER A 142 -4.90 -1.41 -19.07
C SER A 142 -4.41 -0.16 -19.80
N ARG A 143 -3.36 -0.30 -20.63
CA ARG A 143 -2.90 0.77 -21.55
C ARG A 143 -3.94 1.17 -22.59
N LYS A 144 -4.95 0.32 -22.86
CA LYS A 144 -6.04 0.63 -23.80
C LYS A 144 -7.00 1.70 -23.27
N ARG A 145 -6.89 2.06 -22.00
CA ARG A 145 -7.74 3.07 -21.37
C ARG A 145 -7.03 4.42 -21.44
N ALA A 146 -7.37 5.19 -22.47
CA ALA A 146 -6.80 6.52 -22.66
C ALA A 146 -6.91 7.34 -21.37
N GLU A 147 -8.10 7.55 -20.83
CA GLU A 147 -8.34 8.49 -19.72
C GLU A 147 -7.43 8.31 -18.50
N SER A 148 -7.13 7.06 -18.10
CA SER A 148 -6.21 6.80 -16.97
C SER A 148 -4.75 7.10 -17.28
N TRP A 149 -4.34 7.05 -18.55
CA TRP A 149 -2.97 7.34 -18.99
C TRP A 149 -2.83 8.80 -19.42
N GLU A 150 -3.85 9.39 -20.05
CA GLU A 150 -3.88 10.81 -20.43
C GLU A 150 -3.96 11.72 -19.20
N SER A 151 -4.75 11.34 -18.19
CA SER A 151 -4.78 12.06 -16.91
C SER A 151 -3.41 12.15 -16.24
N VAL A 152 -2.53 11.15 -16.42
CA VAL A 152 -1.15 11.23 -15.92
C VAL A 152 -0.41 12.38 -16.58
N ARG A 153 -0.46 12.49 -17.90
CA ARG A 153 0.21 13.56 -18.64
C ARG A 153 -0.28 14.93 -18.20
N ASP A 154 -1.60 15.13 -18.20
CA ASP A 154 -2.20 16.44 -17.91
C ASP A 154 -1.94 16.89 -16.48
N GLU A 155 -2.03 15.98 -15.50
CA GLU A 155 -1.79 16.31 -14.10
C GLU A 155 -0.30 16.49 -13.79
N VAL A 156 0.60 15.75 -14.46
CA VAL A 156 2.05 15.99 -14.38
C VAL A 156 2.38 17.37 -14.95
N ASP A 157 1.82 17.74 -16.10
CA ASP A 157 1.99 19.08 -16.68
C ASP A 157 1.44 20.18 -15.77
N SER A 158 0.28 19.96 -15.14
CA SER A 158 -0.29 20.85 -14.15
C SER A 158 0.65 21.03 -12.95
N ALA A 159 1.22 19.95 -12.42
CA ALA A 159 2.18 20.00 -11.33
C ALA A 159 3.45 20.76 -11.73
N VAL A 160 3.98 20.55 -12.94
CA VAL A 160 5.13 21.29 -13.46
C VAL A 160 4.83 22.79 -13.54
N ARG A 161 3.64 23.19 -13.99
CA ARG A 161 3.22 24.60 -14.02
C ARG A 161 3.14 25.21 -12.62
N VAL A 162 2.58 24.48 -11.65
CA VAL A 162 2.52 24.93 -10.24
C VAL A 162 3.92 25.15 -9.67
N VAL A 163 4.86 24.24 -9.93
CA VAL A 163 6.26 24.37 -9.52
C VAL A 163 6.95 25.54 -10.24
N SER A 164 6.75 25.66 -11.55
CA SER A 164 7.30 26.73 -12.38
C SER A 164 6.88 28.13 -11.90
N ALA A 165 5.59 28.29 -11.58
CA ALA A 165 5.05 29.55 -11.05
C ALA A 165 5.66 29.97 -9.70
N ARG A 166 6.32 29.04 -9.00
CA ARG A 166 6.99 29.24 -7.71
C ARG A 166 8.51 29.09 -7.79
N ALA A 167 9.08 29.15 -9.00
CA ALA A 167 10.53 29.09 -9.20
C ALA A 167 11.24 30.17 -8.36
N GLY A 168 12.34 29.77 -7.69
CA GLY A 168 13.10 30.62 -6.78
C GLY A 168 12.49 30.76 -5.37
N THR A 169 11.37 30.10 -5.07
CA THR A 169 10.77 30.08 -3.73
C THR A 169 10.60 28.66 -3.20
N ALA A 170 10.57 28.48 -1.88
CA ALA A 170 10.39 27.17 -1.27
C ALA A 170 9.02 26.57 -1.62
N VAL A 171 9.02 25.35 -2.16
CA VAL A 171 7.82 24.60 -2.53
C VAL A 171 7.77 23.29 -1.75
N ASN A 172 6.60 23.00 -1.16
CA ASN A 172 6.31 21.68 -0.59
C ASN A 172 6.04 20.69 -1.72
N ILE A 173 7.09 20.00 -2.17
CA ILE A 173 7.02 19.00 -3.24
C ILE A 173 6.09 17.86 -2.83
N GLY A 174 6.15 17.43 -1.56
CA GLY A 174 5.30 16.38 -1.02
C GLY A 174 3.81 16.65 -1.22
N GLU A 175 3.36 17.90 -1.00
CA GLU A 175 1.98 18.32 -1.26
C GLU A 175 1.65 18.39 -2.75
N VAL A 176 2.57 18.90 -3.58
CA VAL A 176 2.37 18.96 -5.04
C VAL A 176 2.17 17.56 -5.62
N VAL A 177 3.06 16.61 -5.31
CA VAL A 177 2.98 15.24 -5.84
C VAL A 177 1.78 14.49 -5.27
N PHE A 178 1.42 14.75 -4.01
CA PHE A 178 0.24 14.17 -3.40
C PHE A 178 -1.05 14.68 -4.06
N SER A 179 -1.15 16.00 -4.31
CA SER A 179 -2.28 16.60 -5.04
C SER A 179 -2.39 16.04 -6.45
N MET A 180 -1.30 16.04 -7.21
CA MET A 180 -1.22 15.51 -8.57
C MET A 180 -1.71 14.06 -8.67
N THR A 181 -1.16 13.16 -7.86
CA THR A 181 -1.56 11.74 -7.92
C THR A 181 -3.01 11.50 -7.49
N LYS A 182 -3.58 12.36 -6.64
CA LYS A 182 -4.98 12.33 -6.27
C LYS A 182 -5.87 12.80 -7.42
N SER A 183 -5.50 13.86 -8.12
CA SER A 183 -6.21 14.30 -9.33
C SER A 183 -6.21 13.21 -10.39
N ILE A 184 -5.06 12.54 -10.61
CA ILE A 184 -4.95 11.41 -11.54
C ILE A 184 -5.95 10.31 -11.16
N ILE A 185 -5.98 9.90 -9.89
CA ILE A 185 -6.93 8.87 -9.44
C ILE A 185 -8.37 9.34 -9.56
N TYR A 186 -8.66 10.57 -9.16
CA TYR A 186 -10.01 11.12 -9.18
C TYR A 186 -10.56 11.12 -10.61
N ARG A 187 -9.78 11.67 -11.55
CA ARG A 187 -10.15 11.72 -12.96
C ARG A 187 -10.18 10.33 -13.59
N ALA A 188 -9.22 9.46 -13.26
CA ALA A 188 -9.29 8.08 -13.71
C ALA A 188 -10.58 7.40 -13.22
N ALA A 189 -10.94 7.57 -11.94
CA ALA A 189 -12.06 6.89 -11.31
C ALA A 189 -13.43 7.42 -11.73
N PHE A 190 -13.59 8.73 -11.81
CA PHE A 190 -14.87 9.42 -11.95
C PHE A 190 -14.97 10.26 -13.23
N GLY A 191 -13.95 10.25 -14.08
CA GLY A 191 -13.90 11.08 -15.28
C GLY A 191 -13.77 12.57 -14.99
N SER A 192 -14.06 13.39 -16.00
CA SER A 192 -14.03 14.85 -15.92
C SER A 192 -15.27 15.47 -15.26
N SER A 193 -16.17 14.67 -14.67
CA SER A 193 -17.40 15.16 -14.04
C SER A 193 -17.05 16.00 -12.79
N SER A 194 -16.89 17.30 -13.01
CA SER A 194 -16.63 18.39 -12.06
C SER A 194 -15.46 18.21 -11.07
N LYS A 195 -14.59 19.22 -10.98
CA LYS A 195 -13.65 19.37 -9.86
C LYS A 195 -14.37 19.57 -8.51
N GLU A 196 -15.67 19.89 -8.55
CA GLU A 196 -16.51 19.99 -7.37
C GLU A 196 -16.62 18.61 -6.70
N GLY A 197 -16.12 18.51 -5.47
CA GLY A 197 -16.10 17.24 -4.72
C GLY A 197 -14.73 16.59 -4.59
N GLN A 198 -13.71 17.05 -5.33
CA GLN A 198 -12.35 16.49 -5.20
C GLN A 198 -11.79 16.66 -3.78
N ASP A 199 -11.98 17.82 -3.16
CA ASP A 199 -11.54 18.07 -1.77
C ASP A 199 -12.32 17.22 -0.75
N GLU A 200 -13.61 17.00 -0.99
CA GLU A 200 -14.45 16.12 -0.16
C GLU A 200 -13.95 14.66 -0.27
N PHE A 201 -13.73 14.18 -1.50
CA PHE A 201 -13.15 12.86 -1.76
C PHE A 201 -11.81 12.67 -1.05
N ILE A 202 -10.93 13.66 -1.18
CA ILE A 202 -9.61 13.68 -0.54
C ILE A 202 -9.73 13.56 0.98
N ALA A 203 -10.65 14.32 1.60
CA ALA A 203 -10.85 14.30 3.03
C ALA A 203 -11.37 12.93 3.51
N ILE A 204 -12.32 12.34 2.77
CA ILE A 204 -12.86 10.99 3.04
C ILE A 204 -11.74 9.95 2.97
N MET A 205 -10.96 9.96 1.89
CA MET A 205 -9.90 8.97 1.69
C MET A 205 -8.78 9.09 2.72
N ARG A 206 -8.48 10.30 3.22
CA ARG A 206 -7.52 10.50 4.32
C ARG A 206 -8.02 9.85 5.61
N GLU A 207 -9.26 10.11 6.01
CA GLU A 207 -9.85 9.53 7.22
C GLU A 207 -9.93 8.00 7.13
N VAL A 208 -10.36 7.45 5.99
CA VAL A 208 -10.36 5.99 5.74
C VAL A 208 -8.94 5.41 5.85
N SER A 209 -7.93 6.13 5.34
CA SER A 209 -6.53 5.73 5.43
C SER A 209 -6.04 5.64 6.87
N GLU A 210 -6.38 6.62 7.70
CA GLU A 210 -6.03 6.66 9.12
C GLU A 210 -6.72 5.51 9.89
N LEU A 211 -8.02 5.29 9.64
CA LEU A 211 -8.78 4.23 10.32
C LEU A 211 -8.28 2.82 9.97
N PHE A 212 -7.74 2.60 8.77
CA PHE A 212 -7.15 1.30 8.40
C PHE A 212 -5.88 0.97 9.20
N GLY A 213 -5.10 1.99 9.56
CA GLY A 213 -3.87 1.84 10.35
C GLY A 213 -4.08 1.98 11.86
N ALA A 214 -5.29 2.33 12.31
CA ALA A 214 -5.57 2.58 13.71
C ALA A 214 -5.56 1.28 14.53
N PHE A 215 -4.95 1.35 15.71
CA PHE A 215 -4.97 0.25 16.68
C PHE A 215 -6.37 0.05 17.26
N ASN A 216 -6.86 -1.18 17.26
CA ASN A 216 -8.10 -1.56 17.91
C ASN A 216 -7.95 -2.88 18.66
N ILE A 217 -8.33 -2.90 19.95
CA ILE A 217 -8.19 -4.08 20.81
C ILE A 217 -9.06 -5.25 20.32
N ALA A 218 -10.17 -4.94 19.65
CA ALA A 218 -11.10 -5.92 19.11
C ALA A 218 -10.49 -6.79 18.00
N ASP A 219 -9.42 -6.32 17.35
CA ASP A 219 -8.70 -7.10 16.34
C ASP A 219 -7.91 -8.27 16.95
N PHE A 220 -7.56 -8.17 18.24
CA PHE A 220 -6.81 -9.19 18.98
C PHE A 220 -7.67 -9.98 19.98
N PHE A 221 -8.70 -9.33 20.53
CA PHE A 221 -9.67 -9.92 21.45
C PHE A 221 -11.10 -9.60 21.01
N PRO A 222 -11.69 -10.39 20.08
CA PRO A 222 -12.98 -10.08 19.48
C PRO A 222 -14.13 -9.87 20.48
N TRP A 223 -14.13 -10.56 21.62
CA TRP A 223 -15.16 -10.41 22.67
C TRP A 223 -15.08 -9.09 23.43
N LEU A 224 -13.98 -8.34 23.33
CA LEU A 224 -13.87 -6.98 23.87
C LEU A 224 -14.38 -5.94 22.88
N GLY A 225 -14.83 -6.34 21.69
CA GLY A 225 -15.26 -5.43 20.65
C GLY A 225 -16.45 -4.56 21.02
N TRP A 226 -17.28 -4.93 21.99
CA TRP A 226 -18.40 -4.10 22.45
C TRP A 226 -17.96 -2.86 23.22
N LEU A 227 -16.82 -2.91 23.94
CA LEU A 227 -16.30 -1.83 24.78
C LEU A 227 -15.85 -0.59 23.99
N ASP A 228 -15.35 -0.78 22.77
CA ASP A 228 -14.76 0.28 21.92
C ASP A 228 -13.88 1.29 22.68
N PRO A 229 -12.86 0.83 23.45
CA PRO A 229 -12.10 1.72 24.32
C PRO A 229 -11.30 2.79 23.55
N GLN A 230 -11.02 2.57 22.26
CA GLN A 230 -10.38 3.53 21.36
C GLN A 230 -11.36 4.51 20.68
N GLY A 231 -12.67 4.34 20.85
CA GLY A 231 -13.69 5.19 20.23
C GLY A 231 -13.66 5.17 18.69
N ILE A 232 -13.31 4.03 18.09
CA ILE A 232 -13.14 3.93 16.64
C ILE A 232 -14.48 3.77 15.92
N LYS A 233 -15.50 3.19 16.57
CA LYS A 233 -16.78 2.88 15.90
C LYS A 233 -17.52 4.13 15.39
N PRO A 234 -17.65 5.24 16.14
CA PRO A 234 -18.32 6.43 15.63
C PRO A 234 -17.62 7.03 14.41
N ARG A 235 -16.27 7.01 14.40
CA ARG A 235 -15.47 7.43 13.24
C ARG A 235 -15.74 6.52 12.04
N LEU A 236 -15.73 5.20 12.23
CA LEU A 236 -16.05 4.23 11.16
C LEU A 236 -17.43 4.48 10.55
N VAL A 237 -18.46 4.66 11.37
CA VAL A 237 -19.84 4.94 10.91
C VAL A 237 -19.90 6.25 10.13
N LYS A 238 -19.26 7.31 10.63
CA LYS A 238 -19.21 8.61 9.96
C LYS A 238 -18.51 8.49 8.60
N SER A 239 -17.34 7.88 8.56
CA SER A 239 -16.56 7.72 7.33
C SER A 239 -17.28 6.86 6.29
N ARG A 240 -17.94 5.78 6.72
CA ARG A 240 -18.75 4.95 5.82
C ARG A 240 -19.91 5.73 5.23
N LYS A 241 -20.65 6.50 6.05
CA LYS A 241 -21.74 7.36 5.56
C LYS A 241 -21.27 8.42 4.57
N SER A 242 -20.13 9.05 4.83
CA SER A 242 -19.55 10.03 3.91
C SER A 242 -19.13 9.38 2.58
N LEU A 243 -18.50 8.21 2.63
CA LEU A 243 -18.14 7.45 1.44
C LEU A 243 -19.37 7.01 0.65
N ASP A 244 -20.39 6.46 1.33
CA ASP A 244 -21.66 6.06 0.71
C ASP A 244 -22.31 7.23 0.00
N LYS A 245 -22.50 8.37 0.69
CA LYS A 245 -23.12 9.56 0.10
C LYS A 245 -22.35 10.06 -1.12
N PHE A 246 -21.03 10.18 -1.00
CA PHE A 246 -20.20 10.74 -2.06
C PHE A 246 -20.24 9.86 -3.32
N ILE A 247 -20.07 8.55 -3.16
CA ILE A 247 -20.00 7.62 -4.29
C ILE A 247 -21.37 7.25 -4.84
N ASP A 248 -22.40 7.19 -4.00
CA ASP A 248 -23.75 6.93 -4.50
C ASP A 248 -24.22 8.05 -5.42
N ASN A 249 -23.94 9.31 -5.09
CA ASN A 249 -24.22 10.45 -5.97
C ASN A 249 -23.52 10.29 -7.32
N ILE A 250 -22.22 9.95 -7.31
CA ILE A 250 -21.46 9.74 -8.55
C ILE A 250 -22.04 8.59 -9.37
N ILE A 251 -22.33 7.45 -8.75
CA ILE A 251 -22.93 6.30 -9.46
C ILE A 251 -24.28 6.71 -10.08
N ASP A 252 -25.10 7.45 -9.35
CA ASP A 252 -26.41 7.88 -9.83
C ASP A 252 -26.29 8.87 -10.99
N ASP A 253 -25.32 9.79 -10.95
CA ASP A 253 -25.01 10.71 -12.04
C ASP A 253 -24.55 9.96 -13.31
N HIS A 254 -23.75 8.90 -13.17
CA HIS A 254 -23.31 8.08 -14.30
C HIS A 254 -24.44 7.22 -14.89
N ILE A 255 -25.36 6.75 -14.04
CA ILE A 255 -26.57 6.03 -14.50
C ILE A 255 -27.49 6.97 -15.28
N GLN A 256 -27.70 8.20 -14.79
CA GLN A 256 -28.57 9.18 -15.43
C GLN A 256 -27.97 9.74 -16.72
N ASN A 257 -26.65 9.97 -16.76
CA ASN A 257 -25.92 10.48 -17.91
C ASN A 257 -25.18 9.35 -18.66
N SER A 258 -25.88 8.25 -18.93
CA SER A 258 -25.22 7.08 -19.52
C SER A 258 -24.58 7.43 -20.86
N LYS A 259 -23.26 7.26 -20.95
CA LYS A 259 -22.48 7.49 -22.16
C LYS A 259 -22.80 6.44 -23.25
N GLY A 260 -22.76 6.88 -24.51
CA GLY A 260 -23.01 6.04 -25.69
C GLY A 260 -21.78 5.25 -26.16
N GLU A 261 -21.94 4.45 -27.22
CA GLU A 261 -20.79 3.78 -27.86
C GLU A 261 -19.85 4.80 -28.52
N GLY A 262 -18.61 4.91 -28.02
CA GLY A 262 -17.57 5.80 -28.55
C GLY A 262 -17.21 6.98 -27.65
N ASP A 263 -17.96 7.21 -26.57
CA ASP A 263 -17.66 8.24 -25.58
C ASP A 263 -16.50 7.82 -24.65
N GLU A 264 -15.76 8.78 -24.10
CA GLU A 264 -14.71 8.51 -23.10
C GLU A 264 -15.31 7.98 -21.79
N THR A 265 -15.01 6.73 -21.43
CA THR A 265 -15.52 6.07 -20.23
C THR A 265 -14.53 6.11 -19.06
N ASP A 266 -15.05 6.29 -17.85
CA ASP A 266 -14.28 6.19 -16.60
C ASP A 266 -14.47 4.83 -15.89
N ILE A 267 -14.04 4.72 -14.61
CA ILE A 267 -14.04 3.42 -13.91
C ILE A 267 -15.49 3.04 -13.60
N VAL A 268 -16.29 4.01 -13.19
CA VAL A 268 -17.68 3.78 -12.82
C VAL A 268 -18.46 3.31 -14.05
N ASP A 269 -18.26 3.96 -15.20
CA ASP A 269 -18.85 3.54 -16.48
C ASP A 269 -18.49 2.09 -16.83
N ASP A 270 -17.21 1.72 -16.76
CA ASP A 270 -16.73 0.37 -17.09
C ASP A 270 -17.33 -0.70 -16.15
N LEU A 271 -17.47 -0.39 -14.86
CA LEU A 271 -18.06 -1.30 -13.88
C LEU A 271 -19.57 -1.46 -14.10
N LEU A 272 -20.28 -0.38 -14.44
CA LEU A 272 -21.70 -0.40 -14.78
C LEU A 272 -21.97 -1.13 -16.10
N ALA A 273 -21.13 -0.92 -17.13
CA ALA A 273 -21.19 -1.64 -18.40
C ALA A 273 -20.94 -3.15 -18.20
N PHE A 274 -19.94 -3.51 -17.38
CA PHE A 274 -19.66 -4.90 -17.04
C PHE A 274 -20.89 -5.61 -16.46
N ASN A 275 -21.63 -4.95 -15.56
CA ASN A 275 -22.86 -5.52 -15.01
C ASN A 275 -23.97 -5.72 -16.06
N ARG A 276 -24.11 -4.79 -17.01
CA ARG A 276 -25.07 -4.90 -18.11
C ARG A 276 -24.74 -6.07 -19.05
N ASP A 277 -23.47 -6.24 -19.41
CA ASP A 277 -23.00 -7.34 -20.27
C ASP A 277 -23.22 -8.72 -19.63
N GLN A 278 -23.03 -8.83 -18.31
CA GLN A 278 -23.28 -10.09 -17.59
C GLN A 278 -24.78 -10.41 -17.46
N ALA A 279 -25.62 -9.38 -17.30
CA ALA A 279 -27.07 -9.56 -17.25
C ALA A 279 -27.68 -10.05 -18.59
N THR A 280 -26.97 -9.87 -19.71
CA THR A 280 -27.50 -10.06 -21.07
C THR A 280 -27.02 -11.33 -21.79
N GLY A 281 -26.03 -12.09 -21.29
CA GLY A 281 -25.84 -13.48 -21.73
C GLY A 281 -24.43 -14.05 -21.86
N LYS A 282 -23.68 -14.18 -20.76
CA LYS A 282 -22.57 -15.16 -20.62
C LYS A 282 -22.55 -15.79 -19.22
N GLU A 283 -22.38 -17.11 -19.17
CA GLU A 283 -22.47 -17.93 -17.95
C GLU A 283 -21.57 -17.49 -16.78
N SER A 284 -22.12 -17.55 -15.57
CA SER A 284 -21.42 -17.76 -14.27
C SER A 284 -20.51 -16.66 -13.69
N ALA A 285 -20.61 -15.40 -14.12
CA ALA A 285 -19.86 -14.32 -13.48
C ALA A 285 -20.67 -13.65 -12.34
N ILE A 286 -20.02 -13.33 -11.22
CA ILE A 286 -20.64 -12.67 -10.07
C ILE A 286 -20.99 -11.23 -10.46
N LEU A 287 -22.26 -10.83 -10.31
CA LEU A 287 -22.68 -9.44 -10.53
C LEU A 287 -22.06 -8.53 -9.47
N LEU A 288 -21.56 -7.37 -9.89
CA LEU A 288 -21.02 -6.39 -8.96
C LEU A 288 -22.15 -5.58 -8.34
N THR A 289 -22.18 -5.54 -7.03
CA THR A 289 -23.07 -4.66 -6.27
C THR A 289 -22.52 -3.23 -6.25
N ARG A 290 -23.34 -2.26 -5.86
CA ARG A 290 -22.86 -0.89 -5.58
C ARG A 290 -21.76 -0.90 -4.52
N ASP A 291 -21.86 -1.77 -3.53
CA ASP A 291 -20.84 -1.95 -2.50
C ASP A 291 -19.50 -2.40 -3.12
N ASN A 292 -19.51 -3.27 -4.13
CA ASN A 292 -18.29 -3.61 -4.86
C ASN A 292 -17.71 -2.39 -5.57
N ILE A 293 -18.53 -1.58 -6.25
CA ILE A 293 -18.09 -0.35 -6.95
C ILE A 293 -17.45 0.63 -5.95
N LYS A 294 -18.11 0.87 -4.81
CA LYS A 294 -17.60 1.72 -3.72
C LYS A 294 -16.26 1.22 -3.17
N ALA A 295 -16.13 -0.09 -3.03
CA ALA A 295 -14.95 -0.72 -2.45
C ALA A 295 -13.72 -0.74 -3.39
N ILE A 296 -13.93 -0.61 -4.71
CA ILE A 296 -12.85 -0.60 -5.73
C ILE A 296 -12.10 0.73 -5.79
N ILE A 297 -12.67 1.79 -5.22
CA ILE A 297 -12.15 3.14 -5.37
C ILE A 297 -10.71 3.25 -4.89
N LEU A 298 -9.89 3.72 -5.82
CA LEU A 298 -8.46 3.54 -5.81
C LEU A 298 -7.78 4.46 -4.79
N ARG A 299 -6.71 3.95 -4.19
CA ARG A 299 -5.76 4.72 -3.39
C ARG A 299 -4.41 4.73 -4.09
N SER A 300 -3.75 5.89 -4.14
CA SER A 300 -2.41 6.00 -4.71
C SER A 300 -1.35 5.73 -3.64
N THR A 301 -0.41 4.85 -3.96
CA THR A 301 0.86 4.71 -3.24
C THR A 301 2.03 5.38 -3.99
N VAL A 302 1.76 5.97 -5.16
CA VAL A 302 2.79 6.53 -6.04
C VAL A 302 3.34 7.84 -5.49
N ALA A 303 2.50 8.66 -4.84
CA ALA A 303 2.90 9.95 -4.26
C ALA A 303 4.11 9.83 -3.33
N SER A 304 4.06 8.90 -2.38
CA SER A 304 5.17 8.67 -1.45
C SER A 304 6.43 8.22 -2.16
N THR A 305 6.29 7.43 -3.23
CA THR A 305 7.44 6.95 -4.02
C THR A 305 8.11 8.10 -4.79
N ILE A 306 7.32 8.98 -5.41
CA ILE A 306 7.84 10.17 -6.12
C ILE A 306 8.58 11.06 -5.13
N GLU A 307 7.98 11.31 -3.96
CA GLU A 307 8.60 12.12 -2.91
C GLU A 307 9.92 11.50 -2.44
N TRP A 308 9.97 10.18 -2.16
CA TRP A 308 11.19 9.46 -1.81
C TRP A 308 12.26 9.49 -2.92
N ALA A 309 11.86 9.37 -4.19
CA ALA A 309 12.79 9.40 -5.33
C ALA A 309 13.52 10.75 -5.42
N ILE A 310 12.76 11.85 -5.37
CA ILE A 310 13.33 13.20 -5.41
C ILE A 310 14.19 13.43 -4.16
N THR A 311 13.74 12.97 -3.00
CA THR A 311 14.48 13.04 -1.74
C THR A 311 15.85 12.38 -1.82
N GLU A 312 15.91 11.12 -2.26
CA GLU A 312 17.16 10.39 -2.36
C GLU A 312 18.09 11.00 -3.41
N LEU A 313 17.56 11.45 -4.54
CA LEU A 313 18.38 12.11 -5.55
C LEU A 313 18.95 13.44 -5.04
N MET A 314 18.15 14.27 -4.36
CA MET A 314 18.64 15.49 -3.74
C MET A 314 19.68 15.23 -2.64
N ARG A 315 19.54 14.13 -1.90
CA ARG A 315 20.51 13.69 -0.89
C ARG A 315 21.82 13.17 -1.50
N ASN A 316 21.77 12.70 -2.75
CA ASN A 316 22.89 12.12 -3.49
C ASN A 316 23.16 12.93 -4.77
N PRO A 317 23.79 14.13 -4.70
CA PRO A 317 23.92 15.05 -5.83
C PRO A 317 24.61 14.44 -7.05
N GLU A 318 25.57 13.53 -6.87
CA GLU A 318 26.24 12.83 -7.98
C GLU A 318 25.29 11.91 -8.74
N GLU A 319 24.35 11.27 -8.04
CA GLU A 319 23.31 10.42 -8.64
C GLU A 319 22.26 11.28 -9.36
N LEU A 320 21.87 12.41 -8.76
CA LEU A 320 21.00 13.40 -9.39
C LEU A 320 21.61 13.95 -10.68
N LYS A 321 22.90 14.32 -10.68
CA LYS A 321 23.60 14.80 -11.88
C LYS A 321 23.55 13.80 -13.03
N LYS A 322 23.75 12.50 -12.74
CA LYS A 322 23.67 11.45 -13.78
C LYS A 322 22.27 11.33 -14.38
N VAL A 323 21.22 11.32 -13.56
CA VAL A 323 19.82 11.34 -14.04
C VAL A 323 19.55 12.60 -14.87
N GLN A 324 20.02 13.74 -14.39
CA GLN A 324 19.84 15.02 -15.07
C GLN A 324 20.58 15.07 -16.40
N GLN A 325 21.80 14.53 -16.49
CA GLN A 325 22.57 14.43 -17.71
C GLN A 325 21.88 13.51 -18.73
N GLU A 326 21.42 12.33 -18.31
CA GLU A 326 20.64 11.43 -19.18
C GLU A 326 19.40 12.12 -19.77
N LEU A 327 18.69 12.90 -18.96
CA LEU A 327 17.55 13.68 -19.43
C LEU A 327 17.95 14.76 -20.46
N VAL A 328 19.14 15.38 -20.34
CA VAL A 328 19.64 16.29 -21.38
C VAL A 328 19.95 15.52 -22.66
N ASP A 329 20.64 14.39 -22.55
CA ASP A 329 21.12 13.63 -23.70
C ASP A 329 19.97 13.04 -24.53
N VAL A 330 18.87 12.64 -23.89
CA VAL A 330 17.70 12.05 -24.55
C VAL A 330 16.69 13.11 -24.99
N VAL A 331 16.43 14.12 -24.16
CA VAL A 331 15.31 15.06 -24.36
C VAL A 331 15.76 16.41 -24.91
N GLY A 332 16.93 16.91 -24.50
CA GLY A 332 17.37 18.29 -24.75
C GLY A 332 16.80 19.30 -23.75
N PHE A 333 16.98 20.60 -24.02
CA PHE A 333 16.52 21.70 -23.16
C PHE A 333 15.30 22.46 -23.72
N ASP A 334 15.00 22.22 -24.99
CA ASP A 334 14.11 23.00 -25.86
C ASP A 334 12.71 22.39 -26.02
N ARG A 335 12.51 21.15 -25.56
CA ARG A 335 11.21 20.45 -25.59
C ARG A 335 10.93 19.71 -24.30
N ARG A 336 9.65 19.35 -24.08
CA ARG A 336 9.22 18.55 -22.92
C ARG A 336 9.59 17.09 -23.11
N LEU A 337 9.79 16.42 -21.96
CA LEU A 337 9.80 14.97 -21.88
C LEU A 337 8.50 14.42 -22.47
N GLN A 338 8.61 13.46 -23.38
CA GLN A 338 7.49 12.73 -23.95
C GLN A 338 7.52 11.28 -23.48
N GLU A 339 6.38 10.59 -23.54
CA GLU A 339 6.30 9.18 -23.11
C GLU A 339 7.26 8.27 -23.88
N SER A 340 7.47 8.53 -25.18
CA SER A 340 8.40 7.78 -26.03
C SER A 340 9.85 7.89 -25.57
N ASP A 341 10.23 9.00 -24.92
CA ASP A 341 11.58 9.21 -24.41
C ASP A 341 11.87 8.34 -23.18
N VAL A 342 10.84 8.04 -22.39
CA VAL A 342 10.96 7.28 -21.13
C VAL A 342 11.57 5.91 -21.37
N GLU A 343 11.37 5.31 -22.54
CA GLU A 343 12.00 4.03 -22.91
C GLU A 343 13.54 4.09 -22.87
N ASN A 344 14.12 5.26 -23.20
CA ASN A 344 15.56 5.47 -23.27
C ASN A 344 16.19 5.99 -21.96
N LEU A 345 15.39 6.36 -20.96
CA LEU A 345 15.86 6.85 -19.65
C LEU A 345 16.23 5.69 -18.71
N THR A 346 17.36 5.04 -18.99
CA THR A 346 17.82 3.83 -18.30
C THR A 346 18.27 4.11 -16.87
N TYR A 347 19.04 5.18 -16.66
CA TYR A 347 19.56 5.57 -15.35
C TYR A 347 18.43 6.08 -14.43
N LEU A 348 17.49 6.87 -14.97
CA LEU A 348 16.27 7.24 -14.24
C LEU A 348 15.54 5.99 -13.74
N LYS A 349 15.32 4.98 -14.60
CA LYS A 349 14.69 3.72 -14.19
C LYS A 349 15.47 3.02 -13.08
N CYS A 350 16.80 3.02 -13.15
CA CYS A 350 17.65 2.46 -12.11
C CYS A 350 17.48 3.21 -10.77
N ALA A 351 17.42 4.55 -10.80
CA ALA A 351 17.19 5.37 -9.62
C ALA A 351 15.81 5.12 -9.00
N LEU A 352 14.78 4.95 -9.84
CA LEU A 352 13.43 4.60 -9.38
C LEU A 352 13.36 3.19 -8.80
N LYS A 353 14.09 2.22 -9.37
CA LYS A 353 14.20 0.87 -8.81
C LYS A 353 14.88 0.90 -7.44
N GLU A 354 15.96 1.64 -7.30
CA GLU A 354 16.68 1.81 -6.04
C GLU A 354 15.84 2.53 -4.99
N THR A 355 15.05 3.52 -5.40
CA THR A 355 14.06 4.17 -4.53
C THR A 355 13.06 3.15 -4.00
N LEU A 356 12.49 2.29 -4.85
CA LEU A 356 11.53 1.26 -4.44
C LEU A 356 12.15 0.15 -3.58
N ARG A 357 13.46 -0.12 -3.74
CA ARG A 357 14.20 -1.06 -2.88
C ARG A 357 14.32 -0.51 -1.46
N LEU A 358 14.75 0.75 -1.35
CA LEU A 358 14.99 1.39 -0.05
C LEU A 358 13.70 1.84 0.62
N HIS A 359 12.73 2.32 -0.15
CA HIS A 359 11.48 2.91 0.32
C HIS A 359 10.27 2.24 -0.34
N PRO A 360 10.06 0.93 -0.14
CA PRO A 360 8.88 0.26 -0.66
C PRO A 360 7.63 0.89 -0.05
N PRO A 361 6.66 1.38 -0.85
CA PRO A 361 5.51 2.11 -0.31
C PRO A 361 4.67 1.28 0.66
N VAL A 362 4.65 -0.04 0.47
CA VAL A 362 4.04 -1.02 1.38
C VAL A 362 5.16 -1.95 1.85
N PRO A 363 5.80 -1.69 3.00
CA PRO A 363 6.97 -2.44 3.43
C PRO A 363 6.64 -3.83 3.99
N LEU A 364 5.38 -4.05 4.42
CA LEU A 364 4.88 -5.31 4.94
C LEU A 364 3.71 -5.81 4.08
N LEU A 365 3.91 -6.89 3.33
CA LEU A 365 2.82 -7.54 2.58
C LEU A 365 2.05 -8.47 3.52
N LEU A 366 0.76 -8.19 3.73
CA LEU A 366 -0.07 -8.89 4.68
C LEU A 366 -0.84 -10.04 4.04
N HIS A 367 -0.64 -11.26 4.49
CA HIS A 367 -1.29 -12.47 4.00
C HIS A 367 -2.00 -13.21 5.13
N GLU A 368 -2.99 -14.03 4.81
CA GLU A 368 -3.69 -14.90 5.76
C GLU A 368 -3.69 -16.33 5.20
N THR A 369 -3.39 -17.31 6.05
CA THR A 369 -3.43 -18.73 5.66
C THR A 369 -4.87 -19.26 5.60
N ALA A 370 -5.25 -19.86 4.47
CA ALA A 370 -6.57 -20.48 4.27
C ALA A 370 -6.76 -21.80 5.04
N GLU A 371 -5.65 -22.50 5.32
CA GLU A 371 -5.58 -23.81 5.96
C GLU A 371 -4.28 -23.96 6.74
N ASP A 372 -4.18 -25.02 7.55
CA ASP A 372 -2.95 -25.38 8.24
C ASP A 372 -1.89 -25.78 7.21
N THR A 373 -0.66 -25.29 7.38
CA THR A 373 0.43 -25.59 6.44
C THR A 373 1.80 -25.61 7.12
N GLU A 374 2.85 -25.83 6.34
CA GLU A 374 4.25 -25.81 6.77
C GLU A 374 5.07 -24.87 5.90
N VAL A 375 5.93 -24.05 6.53
CA VAL A 375 6.91 -23.19 5.84
C VAL A 375 8.26 -23.40 6.50
N SER A 376 9.27 -23.77 5.69
CA SER A 376 10.63 -24.02 6.18
C SER A 376 10.71 -24.99 7.37
N GLY A 377 9.92 -26.08 7.35
CA GLY A 377 9.90 -27.06 8.44
C GLY A 377 9.03 -26.67 9.64
N TYR A 378 8.40 -25.50 9.63
CA TYR A 378 7.59 -25.00 10.73
C TYR A 378 6.10 -25.01 10.41
N HIS A 379 5.30 -25.45 11.38
CA HIS A 379 3.85 -25.46 11.28
C HIS A 379 3.26 -24.05 11.40
N ILE A 380 2.37 -23.71 10.47
CA ILE A 380 1.66 -22.43 10.39
C ILE A 380 0.14 -22.73 10.45
N PRO A 381 -0.56 -22.39 11.54
CA PRO A 381 -1.99 -22.65 11.67
C PRO A 381 -2.82 -21.87 10.67
N LYS A 382 -4.00 -22.39 10.32
CA LYS A 382 -5.07 -21.71 9.60
C LYS A 382 -5.41 -20.37 10.27
N LYS A 383 -5.76 -19.37 9.45
CA LYS A 383 -6.02 -17.98 9.85
C LYS A 383 -4.83 -17.27 10.54
N SER A 384 -3.61 -17.76 10.39
CA SER A 384 -2.41 -17.00 10.79
C SER A 384 -2.22 -15.79 9.87
N HIS A 385 -1.84 -14.66 10.44
CA HIS A 385 -1.40 -13.49 9.68
C HIS A 385 0.07 -13.64 9.33
N VAL A 386 0.40 -13.58 8.05
CA VAL A 386 1.77 -13.67 7.55
C VAL A 386 2.19 -12.31 7.00
N MET A 387 3.24 -11.72 7.56
CA MET A 387 3.76 -10.42 7.20
C MET A 387 5.09 -10.59 6.49
N ILE A 388 5.13 -10.34 5.18
CA ILE A 388 6.37 -10.40 4.41
C ILE A 388 7.02 -9.04 4.43
N ASN A 389 8.19 -8.94 5.04
CA ASN A 389 8.92 -7.71 5.24
C ASN A 389 9.81 -7.39 4.03
N VAL A 390 9.21 -6.79 3.01
CA VAL A 390 9.88 -6.38 1.78
C VAL A 390 10.99 -5.37 2.06
N TRP A 391 10.81 -4.53 3.09
CA TRP A 391 11.85 -3.58 3.50
C TRP A 391 13.12 -4.28 4.02
N ALA A 392 12.96 -5.39 4.76
CA ALA A 392 14.09 -6.19 5.23
C ALA A 392 14.76 -6.95 4.08
N ILE A 393 13.96 -7.58 3.21
CA ILE A 393 14.46 -8.30 2.02
C ILE A 393 15.26 -7.35 1.11
N GLY A 394 14.76 -6.13 0.87
CA GLY A 394 15.46 -5.11 0.11
C GLY A 394 16.76 -4.62 0.77
N ARG A 395 17.08 -5.04 1.99
CA ARG A 395 18.27 -4.69 2.77
C ARG A 395 19.08 -5.90 3.23
N ASP A 396 18.78 -7.08 2.68
CA ASP A 396 19.52 -8.29 2.99
C ASP A 396 20.97 -8.15 2.52
N LYS A 397 21.91 -8.30 3.46
CA LYS A 397 23.36 -8.16 3.21
C LYS A 397 23.93 -9.31 2.39
N ASP A 398 23.23 -10.43 2.34
CA ASP A 398 23.67 -11.60 1.57
C ASP A 398 23.46 -11.39 0.06
N PHE A 399 22.54 -10.50 -0.33
CA PHE A 399 22.25 -10.17 -1.72
C PHE A 399 22.63 -8.72 -2.12
N TRP A 400 22.39 -7.74 -1.24
CA TRP A 400 22.57 -6.33 -1.56
C TRP A 400 23.89 -5.77 -0.98
N ASP A 401 24.85 -5.50 -1.86
CA ASP A 401 26.08 -4.76 -1.51
C ASP A 401 25.71 -3.38 -0.95
N GLU A 402 26.26 -3.01 0.23
CA GLU A 402 25.97 -1.74 0.91
C GLU A 402 24.45 -1.43 0.96
N PRO A 403 23.66 -2.24 1.67
CA PRO A 403 22.20 -2.26 1.52
C PRO A 403 21.50 -0.96 1.93
N GLU A 404 22.13 -0.13 2.75
CA GLU A 404 21.58 1.16 3.18
C GLU A 404 21.95 2.32 2.24
N THR A 405 22.86 2.10 1.29
CA THR A 405 23.35 3.13 0.36
C THR A 405 22.44 3.20 -0.85
N PHE A 406 21.99 4.42 -1.21
CA PHE A 406 21.29 4.69 -2.46
C PHE A 406 22.29 4.64 -3.62
N MET A 407 22.33 3.50 -4.31
CA MET A 407 23.25 3.25 -5.42
C MET A 407 22.50 2.75 -6.66
N PRO A 408 21.89 3.65 -7.46
CA PRO A 408 21.16 3.30 -8.69
C PRO A 408 21.95 2.41 -9.65
N SER A 409 23.26 2.66 -9.78
CA SER A 409 24.16 1.93 -10.69
C SER A 409 24.16 0.42 -10.47
N ARG A 410 23.73 -0.08 -9.29
CA ARG A 410 23.59 -1.52 -9.07
C ARG A 410 22.64 -2.17 -10.06
N PHE A 411 21.57 -1.49 -10.48
CA PHE A 411 20.58 -1.99 -11.43
C PHE A 411 21.02 -1.93 -12.90
N LEU A 412 22.21 -1.39 -13.20
CA LEU A 412 22.83 -1.48 -14.52
C LEU A 412 23.52 -2.84 -14.74
N LYS A 413 23.85 -3.57 -13.66
CA LYS A 413 24.50 -4.87 -13.75
C LYS A 413 23.56 -5.88 -14.43
N GLU A 414 24.10 -6.72 -15.30
CA GLU A 414 23.35 -7.81 -15.91
C GLU A 414 22.83 -8.80 -14.85
N GLY A 415 21.63 -9.35 -15.06
CA GLY A 415 21.02 -10.29 -14.13
C GLY A 415 20.34 -9.67 -12.91
N MET A 416 20.39 -8.34 -12.76
CA MET A 416 19.70 -7.68 -11.66
C MET A 416 18.18 -7.83 -11.74
N PRO A 417 17.50 -7.99 -10.59
CA PRO A 417 16.06 -8.16 -10.56
C PRO A 417 15.31 -6.98 -11.17
N ASP A 418 14.15 -7.27 -11.79
CA ASP A 418 13.24 -6.28 -12.35
C ASP A 418 11.85 -6.40 -11.74
N PHE A 419 11.00 -5.40 -11.97
CA PHE A 419 9.63 -5.33 -11.44
C PHE A 419 8.78 -6.57 -11.76
N LYS A 420 9.10 -7.29 -12.83
CA LYS A 420 8.35 -8.46 -13.29
C LYS A 420 8.58 -9.71 -12.43
N GLY A 421 9.37 -9.65 -11.36
CA GLY A 421 9.56 -10.76 -10.42
C GLY A 421 10.03 -12.01 -11.17
N SER A 422 11.19 -11.91 -11.82
CA SER A 422 11.83 -12.91 -12.70
C SER A 422 12.25 -14.21 -11.99
N GLY A 423 11.48 -14.65 -10.98
CA GLY A 423 11.85 -15.70 -10.03
C GLY A 423 12.77 -15.21 -8.91
N ASN A 424 13.27 -13.98 -8.98
CA ASN A 424 14.08 -13.39 -7.92
C ASN A 424 13.19 -12.71 -6.87
N PHE A 425 13.31 -13.16 -5.62
CA PHE A 425 12.54 -12.67 -4.47
C PHE A 425 13.27 -11.62 -3.65
N ASP A 426 14.52 -11.31 -3.97
CA ASP A 426 15.31 -10.23 -3.35
C ASP A 426 14.79 -8.84 -3.71
N TYR A 427 13.95 -8.75 -4.76
CA TYR A 427 13.31 -7.51 -5.20
C TYR A 427 11.84 -7.70 -5.56
N ILE A 428 10.95 -7.44 -4.59
CA ILE A 428 9.48 -7.58 -4.74
C ILE A 428 8.70 -6.33 -4.30
N PRO A 429 9.03 -5.11 -4.79
CA PRO A 429 8.37 -3.88 -4.36
C PRO A 429 6.88 -3.82 -4.70
N PHE A 430 6.42 -4.64 -5.65
CA PHE A 430 5.02 -4.79 -6.04
C PHE A 430 4.38 -6.10 -5.56
N GLY A 431 5.05 -6.79 -4.63
CA GLY A 431 4.73 -8.16 -4.24
C GLY A 431 4.98 -9.17 -5.37
N SER A 432 4.51 -10.40 -5.17
CA SER A 432 4.66 -11.49 -6.14
C SER A 432 3.45 -12.43 -6.10
N GLY A 433 3.42 -13.41 -7.00
CA GLY A 433 2.37 -14.43 -7.08
C GLY A 433 1.00 -13.86 -7.43
N ARG A 434 -0.06 -14.54 -6.97
CA ARG A 434 -1.47 -14.16 -7.24
C ARG A 434 -1.79 -12.76 -6.74
N ARG A 435 -1.21 -12.36 -5.61
CA ARG A 435 -1.47 -11.07 -4.95
C ARG A 435 -0.52 -9.95 -5.39
N SER A 436 0.28 -10.15 -6.44
CA SER A 436 1.07 -9.10 -7.09
C SER A 436 0.21 -7.91 -7.51
N CYS A 437 0.78 -6.71 -7.44
CA CYS A 437 0.07 -5.46 -7.69
C CYS A 437 -0.57 -5.41 -9.09
N PRO A 438 -1.91 -5.27 -9.20
CA PRO A 438 -2.59 -5.18 -10.50
C PRO A 438 -2.32 -3.82 -11.19
N GLY A 439 -2.01 -2.77 -10.42
CA GLY A 439 -1.74 -1.42 -10.93
C GLY A 439 -0.27 -1.12 -11.21
N MET A 440 0.61 -2.14 -11.23
CA MET A 440 2.06 -1.95 -11.37
C MET A 440 2.45 -1.12 -12.60
N GLN A 441 1.81 -1.37 -13.75
CA GLN A 441 2.14 -0.67 -15.00
C GLN A 441 1.78 0.82 -14.94
N LEU A 442 0.57 1.14 -14.47
CA LEU A 442 0.12 2.51 -14.31
C LEU A 442 0.95 3.25 -13.25
N GLY A 443 1.22 2.61 -12.11
CA GLY A 443 2.03 3.20 -11.04
C GLY A 443 3.47 3.48 -11.48
N ARG A 444 4.08 2.57 -12.26
CA ARG A 444 5.39 2.77 -12.87
C ARG A 444 5.39 3.95 -13.85
N HIS A 445 4.39 4.02 -14.72
CA HIS A 445 4.25 5.11 -15.68
C HIS A 445 4.11 6.48 -15.00
N MET A 446 3.23 6.56 -13.99
CA MET A 446 3.08 7.77 -13.16
C MET A 446 4.40 8.15 -12.50
N LEU A 447 5.14 7.19 -11.94
CA LEU A 447 6.41 7.44 -11.27
C LEU A 447 7.48 7.96 -12.25
N GLU A 448 7.65 7.27 -13.39
CA GLU A 448 8.64 7.62 -14.42
C GLU A 448 8.39 9.01 -15.01
N LEU A 449 7.15 9.32 -15.41
CA LEU A 449 6.81 10.64 -15.93
C LEU A 449 6.94 11.73 -14.87
N SER A 450 6.39 11.53 -13.66
CA SER A 450 6.40 12.56 -12.62
C SER A 450 7.82 12.96 -12.24
N VAL A 451 8.67 11.96 -11.93
CA VAL A 451 10.06 12.22 -11.53
C VAL A 451 10.86 12.73 -12.72
N GLY A 452 10.68 12.15 -13.91
CA GLY A 452 11.34 12.59 -15.13
C GLY A 452 11.09 14.06 -15.43
N HIS A 453 9.83 14.51 -15.44
CA HIS A 453 9.46 15.91 -15.66
C HIS A 453 10.02 16.85 -14.58
N LEU A 454 9.85 16.49 -13.30
CA LEU A 454 10.32 17.35 -12.19
C LEU A 454 11.84 17.51 -12.18
N LEU A 455 12.60 16.49 -12.57
CA LEU A 455 14.06 16.56 -12.64
C LEU A 455 14.59 17.15 -13.95
N HIS A 456 13.84 17.03 -15.04
CA HIS A 456 14.16 17.63 -16.34
C HIS A 456 13.94 19.13 -16.31
N CYS A 457 12.78 19.56 -15.81
CA CYS A 457 12.37 20.96 -15.84
C CYS A 457 13.08 21.84 -14.80
N PHE A 458 13.54 21.24 -13.68
CA PHE A 458 14.07 21.99 -12.54
C PHE A 458 15.38 21.43 -11.99
N THR A 459 16.22 22.32 -11.49
CA THR A 459 17.23 22.01 -10.47
C THR A 459 16.63 22.29 -9.09
N TRP A 460 17.02 21.48 -8.10
CA TRP A 460 16.40 21.51 -6.77
C TRP A 460 17.44 21.82 -5.71
N GLU A 461 17.17 22.84 -4.90
CA GLU A 461 17.99 23.23 -3.76
C GLU A 461 17.20 23.05 -2.47
N LEU A 462 17.88 22.65 -1.39
CA LEU A 462 17.23 22.55 -0.09
C LEU A 462 17.00 23.95 0.47
N ASP A 463 15.78 24.22 0.94
CA ASP A 463 15.42 25.48 1.60
C ASP A 463 16.29 25.73 2.85
N ASN A 464 16.72 24.65 3.52
CA ASN A 464 17.63 24.69 4.68
C ASN A 464 18.80 23.70 4.51
N ALA A 465 19.76 24.01 3.64
CA ALA A 465 20.90 23.15 3.35
C ALA A 465 21.73 22.74 4.59
N GLY A 466 21.72 23.53 5.67
CA GLY A 466 22.49 23.27 6.88
C GLY A 466 21.95 22.18 7.82
N SER A 467 20.67 21.82 7.74
CA SER A 467 20.05 20.84 8.65
C SER A 467 20.05 19.40 8.12
N GLY A 468 20.48 19.19 6.88
CA GLY A 468 20.30 17.92 6.18
C GLY A 468 18.83 17.60 5.89
N ILE A 469 18.59 16.46 5.24
CA ILE A 469 17.25 15.98 4.89
C ILE A 469 16.81 14.92 5.90
N ASP A 470 15.65 15.13 6.53
CA ASP A 470 15.04 14.14 7.43
C ASP A 470 14.56 12.88 6.66
N MET A 471 15.21 11.75 6.91
CA MET A 471 14.92 10.47 6.24
C MET A 471 13.99 9.56 7.06
N THR A 472 13.29 10.10 8.06
CA THR A 472 12.31 9.33 8.84
C THR A 472 11.02 9.09 8.06
N ASP A 473 10.39 7.95 8.31
CA ASP A 473 9.10 7.54 7.74
C ASP A 473 8.04 7.44 8.83
N VAL A 474 6.78 7.47 8.42
CA VAL A 474 5.63 7.15 9.30
C VAL A 474 5.08 5.80 8.88
N PHE A 475 5.03 4.87 9.84
CA PHE A 475 4.48 3.54 9.59
C PHE A 475 2.95 3.54 9.63
N GLY A 476 2.35 2.93 8.61
CA GLY A 476 0.92 2.62 8.53
C GLY A 476 0.70 1.56 7.44
N LEU A 477 -0.43 1.64 6.71
CA LEU A 477 -0.62 0.82 5.50
C LEU A 477 0.45 1.12 4.43
N THR A 478 0.88 2.38 4.38
CA THR A 478 2.01 2.83 3.56
C THR A 478 3.07 3.50 4.43
N THR A 479 4.25 3.76 3.87
CA THR A 479 5.37 4.47 4.53
C THR A 479 5.78 5.76 3.80
N PRO A 480 4.98 6.83 3.90
CA PRO A 480 5.42 8.15 3.45
C PRO A 480 6.51 8.70 4.38
N ARG A 481 7.21 9.74 3.93
CA ARG A 481 8.10 10.54 4.77
C ARG A 481 7.34 11.13 5.96
N ALA A 482 7.99 11.21 7.12
CA ALA A 482 7.43 11.87 8.29
C ALA A 482 7.33 13.39 8.10
N SER A 483 8.38 13.98 7.52
CA SER A 483 8.46 15.38 7.16
C SER A 483 8.36 15.53 5.64
N ARG A 484 7.45 16.40 5.18
CA ARG A 484 7.29 16.67 3.74
C ARG A 484 8.55 17.29 3.14
N LEU A 485 8.89 16.89 1.92
CA LEU A 485 10.01 17.49 1.20
C LEU A 485 9.66 18.91 0.78
N VAL A 486 10.45 19.87 1.28
CA VAL A 486 10.42 21.28 0.87
C VAL A 486 11.74 21.64 0.20
N ALA A 487 11.66 22.19 -1.01
CA ALA A 487 12.83 22.56 -1.80
C ALA A 487 12.53 23.77 -2.69
N VAL A 488 13.58 24.48 -3.08
CA VAL A 488 13.53 25.62 -4.01
C VAL A 488 13.78 25.10 -5.43
N PRO A 489 12.81 25.18 -6.34
CA PRO A 489 13.00 24.83 -7.74
C PRO A 489 13.58 26.01 -8.52
N ASN A 490 14.62 25.74 -9.30
CA ASN A 490 15.17 26.68 -10.28
C ASN A 490 14.96 26.10 -11.69
N LYS A 491 14.48 26.92 -12.62
CA LYS A 491 14.17 26.48 -13.98
C LYS A 491 15.45 26.03 -14.70
N ARG A 492 15.44 24.83 -15.29
CA ARG A 492 16.59 24.24 -16.00
C ARG A 492 16.47 24.27 -17.53
N VAL A 493 15.25 24.28 -18.03
CA VAL A 493 14.92 24.19 -19.47
C VAL A 493 14.69 25.57 -20.08
N THR A 494 14.90 25.72 -21.39
CA THR A 494 14.73 27.00 -22.11
C THR A 494 13.30 27.22 -22.58
N MET A 495 12.54 26.14 -22.79
CA MET A 495 11.13 26.18 -23.18
C MET A 495 10.20 26.81 -22.12
N SER A 496 8.99 27.18 -22.53
CA SER A 496 7.94 27.62 -21.60
C SER A 496 7.34 26.41 -20.84
N LEU A 497 7.14 26.59 -19.53
CA LEU A 497 6.66 25.58 -18.59
C LEU A 497 5.23 25.84 -18.14
#